data_AF-A0A519CJU0-F1
#
_entry.id   AF-A0A519CJU0-F1
#
_cell.length_a   1.000
_cell.length_b   1.000
_cell.length_c   1.000
_cell.angle_alpha   90.00
_cell.angle_beta   90.00
_cell.angle_gamma   90.00
#
_symmetry.space_group_name_H-M   'P 1'
#
loop_
_entity.id
_entity.type
_entity.pdbx_description
1 polymer ?
#
loop_
_entity_poly.entity_id
_entity_poly.type
_entity_poly.pdbx_seq_one_letter_code
_entity_poly.pdbx_strand_id
1 'polypeptide(L)' 'MKAVTYSEYAPDDNYSKILKVQDIDDPKPKADEVVFEVKSAALNYNDIWGMRGQPV' A
#
# COMPACT_ATOMS: atom_id res chain seq x y z
N MET A 1 -7.20 5.36 10.40
CA MET A 1 -6.73 3.96 10.45
C MET A 1 -5.20 3.86 10.38
N LYS A 2 -4.61 2.74 10.81
CA LYS A 2 -3.18 2.43 10.55
C LYS A 2 -3.02 1.81 9.16
N ALA A 3 -1.98 2.20 8.43
CA ALA A 3 -1.65 1.65 7.11
C ALA A 3 -0.13 1.52 6.92
N VAL A 4 0.27 0.59 6.05
CA VAL A 4 1.63 0.53 5.50
C VAL A 4 1.67 1.41 4.26
N THR A 5 2.52 2.44 4.26
CA THR A 5 2.59 3.45 3.20
C THR A 5 4.01 3.56 2.65
N TYR A 6 4.13 4.05 1.42
CA TYR A 6 5.38 4.53 0.82
C TYR A 6 5.09 5.76 -0.04
N SER A 7 6.02 6.70 -0.09
CA SER A 7 5.94 7.92 -0.91
C SER A 7 7.03 7.97 -2.00
N GLU A 8 7.91 6.97 -2.01
CA GLU A 8 9.04 6.82 -2.93
C GLU A 8 9.09 5.36 -3.41
N TYR A 9 9.60 5.14 -4.61
CA TYR A 9 9.81 3.78 -5.13
C TYR A 9 11.15 3.20 -4.66
N ALA A 10 11.23 1.87 -4.62
CA ALA A 10 12.42 1.09 -4.30
C ALA A 10 12.81 0.20 -5.50
N PRO A 11 13.43 0.77 -6.56
CA PRO A 11 13.88 0.00 -7.73
C PRO A 11 15.01 -0.99 -7.40
N ASP A 12 15.67 -0.80 -6.25
CA ASP A 12 16.74 -1.63 -5.70
C ASP A 12 16.25 -2.65 -4.65
N ASP A 13 14.93 -2.81 -4.51
CA ASP A 13 14.27 -3.68 -3.54
C ASP A 13 14.54 -3.34 -2.07
N ASN A 14 15.04 -2.14 -1.78
CA ASN A 14 15.23 -1.67 -0.41
C ASN A 14 13.91 -1.16 0.21
N TYR A 15 12.97 -2.08 0.48
CA TYR A 15 11.63 -1.72 0.97
C TYR A 15 11.65 -1.15 2.39
N SER A 16 12.63 -1.51 3.22
CA SER A 16 12.74 -0.99 4.59
C SER A 16 13.00 0.52 4.63
N LYS A 17 13.56 1.08 3.56
CA LYS A 17 13.75 2.52 3.40
C LYS A 17 12.44 3.26 3.13
N ILE A 18 11.51 2.65 2.38
CA ILE A 18 10.31 3.33 1.87
C ILE A 18 9.05 3.01 2.68
N LEU A 19 8.93 1.80 3.24
CA LEU A 19 7.74 1.34 3.94
C LEU A 19 7.68 1.89 5.36
N LYS A 20 6.55 2.53 5.69
CA LYS A 20 6.28 3.09 7.02
C LYS A 20 4.90 2.67 7.49
N VAL A 21 4.76 2.39 8.78
CA VAL A 21 3.44 2.29 9.42
C VAL A 21 3.04 3.69 9.86
N GLN A 22 1.89 4.16 9.38
CA GLN A 22 1.40 5.50 9.65
C GLN A 22 -0.07 5.47 10.03
N ASP A 23 -0.49 6.44 10.85
CA ASP A 23 -1.90 6.75 11.07
C ASP A 23 -2.36 7.70 9.95
N ILE A 24 -3.42 7.32 9.25
CA ILE A 24 -4.05 8.06 8.14
C ILE A 24 -5.54 8.23 8.39
N ASP A 25 -6.19 9.16 7.69
CA ASP A 25 -7.64 9.32 7.75
C ASP A 25 -8.37 8.06 7.26
N ASP A 26 -9.52 7.76 7.85
CA ASP A 26 -10.36 6.66 7.36
C ASP A 26 -10.95 7.00 5.99
N PRO A 27 -10.94 6.07 5.01
CA PRO A 27 -11.42 6.34 3.67
C PRO A 27 -12.94 6.55 3.66
N LYS A 28 -13.39 7.42 2.75
CA LYS A 28 -14.82 7.67 2.50
C LYS A 28 -15.15 7.15 1.09
N PRO A 29 -16.06 6.17 0.94
CA PRO A 29 -16.36 5.61 -0.36
C PRO A 29 -17.12 6.62 -1.23
N LYS A 30 -16.90 6.56 -2.54
CA LYS A 30 -17.80 7.14 -3.53
C LYS A 30 -19.06 6.28 -3.70
N ALA A 31 -19.98 6.72 -4.56
CA ALA A 31 -21.28 6.07 -4.76
C ALA A 31 -21.19 4.59 -5.19
N ASP A 32 -20.11 4.19 -5.85
CA ASP A 32 -19.85 2.87 -6.41
C ASP A 32 -18.70 2.12 -5.73
N GLU A 33 -18.22 2.61 -4.59
CA GLU A 33 -17.12 2.01 -3.82
C GLU A 33 -17.63 1.46 -2.48
N VAL A 34 -16.88 0.53 -1.90
CA VAL A 34 -17.13 -0.01 -0.56
C VAL A 34 -15.86 0.08 0.28
N VAL A 35 -16.02 0.26 1.58
CA VAL A 35 -14.91 0.22 2.54
C VAL A 35 -14.97 -1.12 3.28
N PHE A 36 -13.85 -1.85 3.26
CA PHE A 36 -13.70 -3.10 3.97
C PHE A 36 -12.90 -2.91 5.25
N GLU A 37 -13.32 -3.60 6.32
CA GLU A 37 -12.44 -3.86 7.45
C GLU A 37 -11.54 -5.07 7.12
N VAL A 38 -10.30 -4.80 6.72
CA VAL A 38 -9.35 -5.84 6.30
C VAL A 38 -8.93 -6.67 7.51
N LYS A 39 -9.25 -7.97 7.52
CA LYS A 39 -8.81 -8.93 8.56
C LYS A 39 -7.46 -9.56 8.24
N SER A 40 -7.10 -9.67 6.96
CA SER A 40 -5.82 -10.22 6.49
C SER A 40 -5.52 -9.71 5.08
N ALA A 41 -4.25 -9.53 4.77
CA ALA A 41 -3.76 -9.16 3.45
C ALA A 41 -2.58 -10.07 3.05
N ALA A 42 -2.40 -10.29 1.75
CA ALA A 42 -1.29 -11.05 1.20
C ALA A 42 -0.35 -10.12 0.42
N LEU A 43 0.93 -10.49 0.34
CA LEU A 43 1.92 -9.85 -0.52
C LEU A 43 2.14 -10.74 -1.74
N ASN A 44 1.91 -10.20 -2.94
CA ASN A 44 2.09 -10.88 -4.21
C ASN A 44 3.24 -10.25 -5.01
N TYR A 45 3.58 -10.89 -6.12
CA TYR A 45 4.61 -10.40 -7.02
C TYR A 45 4.29 -8.99 -7.54
N ASN A 46 3.04 -8.71 -7.93
CA ASN A 46 2.68 -7.40 -8.47
C ASN A 46 2.77 -6.26 -7.44
N ASP A 47 2.64 -6.54 -6.14
CA ASP A 47 2.86 -5.53 -5.10
C ASP A 47 4.32 -5.06 -5.09
N ILE A 48 5.26 -5.99 -5.32
CA ILE A 48 6.69 -5.70 -5.46
C ILE A 48 6.95 -4.82 -6.69
N TRP A 49 6.35 -5.15 -7.84
CA TRP A 49 6.45 -4.32 -9.05
C TRP A 49 5.88 -2.92 -8.86
N GLY A 50 4.76 -2.80 -8.13
CA GLY A 50 4.20 -1.52 -7.71
C GLY A 50 5.20 -0.70 -6.89
N MET A 51 5.84 -1.32 -5.89
CA MET A 51 6.86 -0.66 -5.05
C MET A 51 8.13 -0.29 -5.82
N ARG A 52 8.46 -0.98 -6.92
CA ARG A 52 9.56 -0.62 -7.83
C ARG A 52 9.22 0.55 -8.76
N GLY A 53 7.96 1.00 -8.79
CA GLY A 53 7.50 2.01 -9.73
C GLY A 53 7.26 1.49 -11.15
N GLN A 54 7.07 0.18 -11.29
CA GLN A 54 6.75 -0.49 -12.55
C GLN A 54 5.46 -1.31 -12.41
N PRO A 55 4.30 -0.68 -12.09
CA PRO A 55 3.06 -1.42 -11.92
C PRO A 55 2.70 -2.16 -13.23
N VAL A 56 2.32 -3.44 -13.09
CA VAL A 56 1.91 -4.34 -14.19
C VAL A 56 0.42 -4.56 -14.16
#